data_AF-A0A2V8E0G4-F1
#
_entry.id   AF-A0A2V8E0G4-F1
#
_cell.length_a   1.000
_cell.length_b   1.000
_cell.length_c   1.000
_cell.angle_alpha   90.00
_cell.angle_beta   90.00
_cell.angle_gamma   90.00
#
_symmetry.space_group_name_H-M   'P 1'
#
loop_
_entity.id
_entity.type
_entity.pdbx_description
1 polymer ?
#
loop_
_entity_poly.entity_id
_entity_poly.type
_entity_poly.pdbx_seq_one_letter_code
_entity_poly.pdbx_strand_id
1 'polypeptide(L)'
;QIEDWPSVVVNGLEVLNKNNWFPAITLIIGSPGETDEDTQATIDIIHEVERRGLFAFFIPSIFTPLHDTRLENASGVTETRQLTRLQWQLMMKCWKMNLRPGELSWWGPLAWRIGAVALWAYKLRKMNGPHFTWPLLNFASAMPETMMMRLGRLYTPRKPAIKTRKELLETIRPSHRRFLRADTGDLPEIPDTAPASNVWWTLKPHETGSSRSDAGVAVAD
;
A
#
# COMPACT_ATOMS: atom_id res chain seq x y z
N GLN A 1 4.55 6.08 -16.88
CA GLN A 1 4.88 5.69 -15.49
C GLN A 1 3.59 5.35 -14.75
N ILE A 2 3.66 4.70 -13.59
CA ILE A 2 2.49 4.47 -12.74
C ILE A 2 2.36 5.70 -11.82
N GLU A 3 1.64 6.73 -12.26
CA GLU A 3 1.56 8.01 -11.53
C GLU A 3 0.35 8.09 -10.59
N ASP A 4 -0.70 7.35 -10.91
CA ASP A 4 -2.00 7.38 -10.20
C ASP A 4 -2.08 6.44 -9.00
N TRP A 5 -1.02 5.71 -8.70
CA TRP A 5 -1.00 4.77 -7.58
C TRP A 5 -1.39 5.36 -6.22
N PRO A 6 -1.05 6.63 -5.85
CA PRO A 6 -1.49 7.20 -4.58
C PRO A 6 -3.01 7.26 -4.50
N SER A 7 -3.63 7.66 -5.62
CA SER A 7 -5.07 7.76 -5.76
C SER A 7 -5.73 6.39 -5.68
N VAL A 8 -5.15 5.37 -6.35
CA VAL A 8 -5.66 3.99 -6.28
C VAL A 8 -5.62 3.46 -4.85
N VAL A 9 -4.51 3.65 -4.12
CA VAL A 9 -4.37 3.20 -2.72
C VAL A 9 -5.38 3.89 -1.82
N VAL A 10 -5.49 5.22 -1.89
CA VAL A 10 -6.41 5.99 -1.03
C VAL A 10 -7.88 5.67 -1.33
N ASN A 11 -8.29 5.65 -2.60
CA ASN A 11 -9.67 5.30 -2.97
C ASN A 11 -9.99 3.85 -2.60
N GLY A 12 -9.05 2.91 -2.82
CA GLY A 12 -9.21 1.52 -2.42
C GLY A 12 -9.42 1.38 -0.91
N LEU A 13 -8.62 2.09 -0.12
CA LEU A 13 -8.74 2.09 1.33
C LEU A 13 -10.06 2.72 1.81
N GLU A 14 -10.51 3.81 1.18
CA GLU A 14 -11.81 4.40 1.47
C GLU A 14 -12.96 3.42 1.22
N VAL A 15 -12.93 2.70 0.10
CA VAL A 15 -13.94 1.67 -0.21
C VAL A 15 -13.91 0.56 0.83
N LEU A 16 -12.73 0.06 1.19
CA LEU A 16 -12.57 -0.99 2.20
C LEU A 16 -13.12 -0.53 3.56
N ASN A 17 -12.69 0.63 4.04
CA ASN A 17 -13.11 1.15 5.35
C ASN A 17 -14.61 1.46 5.41
N LYS A 18 -15.23 1.98 4.33
CA LYS A 18 -16.69 2.18 4.24
C LYS A 18 -17.47 0.88 4.41
N ASN A 19 -16.86 -0.26 4.08
CA ASN A 19 -17.45 -1.58 4.21
C ASN A 19 -16.96 -2.35 5.44
N ASN A 20 -16.31 -1.68 6.41
CA ASN A 20 -15.71 -2.28 7.60
C ASN A 20 -14.58 -3.31 7.31
N TRP A 21 -13.88 -3.15 6.18
CA TRP A 21 -12.66 -3.89 5.89
C TRP A 21 -11.43 -3.07 6.31
N PHE A 22 -10.57 -3.70 7.09
CA PHE A 22 -9.35 -3.10 7.64
C PHE A 22 -8.13 -3.83 7.08
N PRO A 23 -7.57 -3.37 5.94
CA PRO A 23 -6.52 -4.11 5.26
C PRO A 23 -5.20 -4.02 6.03
N ALA A 24 -4.43 -5.12 5.97
CA ALA A 24 -3.01 -5.11 6.26
C ALA A 24 -2.25 -4.74 4.98
N ILE A 25 -1.54 -3.61 5.01
CA ILE A 25 -0.79 -3.07 3.86
C ILE A 25 0.69 -3.27 4.14
N THR A 26 1.31 -4.21 3.42
CA THR A 26 2.76 -4.45 3.50
C THR A 26 3.49 -3.47 2.58
N LEU A 27 4.47 -2.76 3.14
CA LEU A 27 5.37 -1.86 2.43
C LEU A 27 6.75 -2.50 2.41
N ILE A 28 7.41 -2.47 1.27
CA ILE A 28 8.80 -2.92 1.15
C ILE A 28 9.69 -1.69 1.17
N ILE A 29 10.68 -1.67 2.07
CA ILE A 29 11.61 -0.56 2.28
C ILE A 29 13.02 -1.03 1.92
N GLY A 30 13.78 -0.18 1.22
CA GLY A 30 15.16 -0.48 0.82
C GLY A 30 15.22 -1.43 -0.38
N SER A 31 14.21 -1.36 -1.25
CA SER A 31 14.21 -2.13 -2.49
C SER A 31 15.35 -1.69 -3.44
N PRO A 32 15.85 -2.58 -4.31
CA PRO A 32 16.94 -2.25 -5.22
C PRO A 32 16.54 -1.10 -6.16
N GLY A 33 17.30 0.01 -6.10
CA GLY A 33 17.02 1.22 -6.89
C GLY A 33 15.99 2.16 -6.27
N GLU A 34 15.55 1.93 -5.03
CA GLU A 34 14.69 2.86 -4.28
C GLU A 34 15.36 4.23 -4.12
N THR A 35 14.63 5.28 -4.49
CA THR A 35 15.09 6.66 -4.38
C THR A 35 14.50 7.34 -3.15
N ASP A 36 15.08 8.50 -2.79
CA ASP A 36 14.54 9.34 -1.72
C ASP A 36 13.13 9.85 -2.09
N GLU A 37 12.88 10.11 -3.38
CA GLU A 37 11.59 10.53 -3.92
C GLU A 37 10.51 9.45 -3.75
N ASP A 38 10.85 8.18 -3.97
CA ASP A 38 9.93 7.05 -3.77
C ASP A 38 9.53 6.93 -2.29
N THR A 39 10.50 7.06 -1.40
CA THR A 39 10.27 7.02 0.05
C THR A 39 9.43 8.21 0.50
N GLN A 40 9.71 9.41 -0.02
CA GLN A 40 8.92 10.62 0.25
C GLN A 40 7.48 10.47 -0.23
N ALA A 41 7.25 9.96 -1.44
CA ALA A 41 5.91 9.73 -1.98
C ALA A 41 5.12 8.74 -1.11
N THR A 42 5.78 7.71 -0.60
CA THR A 42 5.16 6.77 0.35
C THR A 42 4.82 7.47 1.68
N ILE A 43 5.74 8.27 2.23
CA ILE A 43 5.47 9.07 3.44
C ILE A 43 4.29 10.03 3.23
N ASP A 44 4.19 10.68 2.08
CA ASP A 44 3.11 11.60 1.71
C ASP A 44 1.74 10.89 1.78
N ILE A 45 1.65 9.65 1.29
CA ILE A 45 0.41 8.85 1.33
C ILE A 45 0.07 8.38 2.73
N ILE A 46 1.05 7.90 3.51
CA ILE A 46 0.81 7.47 4.89
C ILE A 46 0.22 8.63 5.72
N HIS A 47 0.72 9.85 5.51
CA HIS A 47 0.14 11.04 6.15
C HIS A 47 -1.22 11.43 5.58
N GLU A 48 -1.49 11.20 4.29
CA GLU A 48 -2.81 11.45 3.71
C GLU A 48 -3.86 10.46 4.26
N VAL A 49 -3.51 9.19 4.41
CA VAL A 49 -4.35 8.16 5.06
C VAL A 49 -4.69 8.60 6.48
N GLU A 50 -3.68 8.98 7.26
CA GLU A 50 -3.86 9.50 8.62
C GLU A 50 -4.77 10.74 8.65
N ARG A 51 -4.54 11.70 7.74
CA ARG A 51 -5.33 12.94 7.65
C ARG A 51 -6.81 12.69 7.35
N ARG A 52 -7.09 11.68 6.53
CA ARG A 52 -8.46 11.25 6.20
C ARG A 52 -9.10 10.38 7.28
N GLY A 53 -8.37 10.02 8.33
CA GLY A 53 -8.86 9.12 9.38
C GLY A 53 -9.11 7.70 8.88
N LEU A 54 -8.43 7.30 7.80
CA LEU A 54 -8.54 5.96 7.24
C LEU A 54 -7.72 4.96 8.06
N PHE A 55 -8.23 3.75 8.18
CA PHE A 55 -7.64 2.68 8.98
C PHE A 55 -7.05 1.58 8.10
N ALA A 56 -5.75 1.38 8.24
CA ALA A 56 -5.01 0.25 7.70
C ALA A 56 -3.92 -0.14 8.69
N PHE A 57 -3.57 -1.43 8.71
CA PHE A 57 -2.42 -1.91 9.46
C PHE A 57 -1.19 -1.93 8.55
N PHE A 58 -0.27 -0.99 8.74
CA PHE A 58 0.90 -0.85 7.87
C PHE A 58 2.06 -1.72 8.34
N ILE A 59 2.53 -2.64 7.49
CA ILE A 59 3.62 -3.56 7.81
C ILE A 59 4.85 -3.13 7.00
N PRO A 60 5.75 -2.31 7.58
CA PRO A 60 7.01 -1.98 6.94
C PRO A 60 7.95 -3.20 7.03
N SER A 61 8.23 -3.81 5.89
CA SER A 61 9.17 -4.92 5.75
C SER A 61 10.41 -4.43 5.02
N ILE A 62 11.59 -4.87 5.49
CA ILE A 62 12.84 -4.59 4.79
C ILE A 62 12.96 -5.54 3.60
N PHE A 63 13.40 -5.01 2.45
CA PHE A 63 13.68 -5.84 1.28
C PHE A 63 14.77 -6.87 1.61
N THR A 64 14.43 -8.14 1.45
CA THR A 64 15.35 -9.27 1.63
C THR A 64 15.35 -10.07 0.34
N PRO A 65 16.50 -10.25 -0.33
CA PRO A 65 16.57 -11.09 -1.53
C PRO A 65 16.25 -12.55 -1.16
N LEU A 66 15.34 -13.16 -1.89
CA LEU A 66 15.00 -14.59 -1.77
C LEU A 66 15.68 -15.36 -2.91
N HIS A 67 16.21 -16.55 -2.57
CA HIS A 67 16.69 -17.51 -3.57
C HIS A 67 15.56 -17.92 -4.53
N ASP A 68 15.95 -18.25 -5.76
CA ASP A 68 15.05 -18.66 -6.84
C ASP A 68 14.05 -17.57 -7.27
N THR A 69 14.39 -16.29 -7.03
CA THR A 69 13.60 -15.15 -7.49
C THR A 69 14.39 -14.31 -8.50
N ARG A 70 13.68 -13.53 -9.33
CA ARG A 70 14.31 -12.59 -10.27
C ARG A 70 15.23 -11.56 -9.60
N LEU A 71 15.09 -11.35 -8.29
CA LEU A 71 15.86 -10.39 -7.50
C LEU A 71 16.79 -11.08 -6.50
N GLU A 72 17.08 -12.37 -6.66
CA GLU A 72 17.94 -13.13 -5.74
C GLU A 72 19.35 -12.53 -5.58
N ASN A 73 19.88 -11.94 -6.65
CA ASN A 73 21.22 -11.34 -6.69
C ASN A 73 21.19 -9.82 -6.42
N ALA A 74 20.03 -9.27 -6.08
CA ALA A 74 19.91 -7.85 -5.82
C ALA A 74 20.37 -7.51 -4.40
N SER A 75 21.13 -6.43 -4.25
CA SER A 75 21.54 -5.94 -2.93
C SER A 75 20.41 -5.18 -2.27
N GLY A 76 19.95 -5.69 -1.13
CA GLY A 76 19.04 -5.00 -0.22
C GLY A 76 19.76 -4.34 0.95
N VAL A 77 18.96 -3.90 1.93
CA VAL A 77 19.46 -3.46 3.23
C VAL A 77 19.80 -4.70 4.05
N THR A 78 21.10 -4.92 4.29
CA THR A 78 21.56 -6.07 5.10
C THR A 78 21.63 -5.74 6.59
N GLU A 79 21.88 -4.48 6.92
CA GLU A 79 21.96 -3.99 8.29
C GLU A 79 21.09 -2.76 8.49
N THR A 80 20.45 -2.65 9.65
CA THR A 80 19.58 -1.51 9.99
C THR A 80 20.30 -0.15 9.95
N ARG A 81 21.63 -0.13 10.06
CA ARG A 81 22.47 1.08 9.94
C ARG A 81 22.49 1.68 8.54
N GLN A 82 22.23 0.87 7.52
CA GLN A 82 22.23 1.30 6.12
C GLN A 82 20.92 2.02 5.77
N LEU A 83 19.89 1.91 6.60
CA LEU A 83 18.62 2.61 6.37
C LEU A 83 18.82 4.12 6.44
N THR A 84 18.33 4.80 5.40
CA THR A 84 18.31 6.26 5.35
C THR A 84 17.35 6.82 6.39
N ARG A 85 17.48 8.10 6.68
CA ARG A 85 16.58 8.80 7.59
C ARG A 85 15.13 8.77 7.12
N LEU A 86 14.88 8.82 5.81
CA LEU A 86 13.55 8.77 5.22
C LEU A 86 12.92 7.38 5.43
N GLN A 87 13.69 6.33 5.17
CA GLN A 87 13.25 4.94 5.38
C GLN A 87 12.91 4.69 6.86
N TRP A 88 13.76 5.17 7.78
CA TRP A 88 13.45 5.13 9.21
C TRP A 88 12.20 5.93 9.57
N GLN A 89 12.04 7.13 9.01
CA GLN A 89 10.86 7.97 9.22
C GLN A 89 9.58 7.24 8.77
N LEU A 90 9.61 6.62 7.59
CA LEU A 90 8.49 5.83 7.07
C LEU A 90 8.16 4.67 8.01
N MET A 91 9.14 3.85 8.38
CA MET A 91 8.94 2.69 9.26
C MET A 91 8.37 3.09 10.63
N MET A 92 8.96 4.11 11.26
CA MET A 92 8.49 4.63 12.55
C MET A 92 7.09 5.23 12.47
N LYS A 93 6.75 5.89 11.35
CA LYS A 93 5.40 6.43 11.12
C LYS A 93 4.36 5.32 11.04
N CYS A 94 4.63 4.26 10.27
CA CYS A 94 3.76 3.09 10.16
C CYS A 94 3.50 2.45 11.53
N TRP A 95 4.57 2.17 12.29
CA TRP A 95 4.41 1.60 13.64
C TRP A 95 3.66 2.54 14.58
N LYS A 96 3.91 3.85 14.52
CA LYS A 96 3.17 4.83 15.34
C LYS A 96 1.67 4.77 15.05
N MET A 97 1.28 4.69 13.78
CA MET A 97 -0.13 4.57 13.39
C MET A 97 -0.76 3.27 13.89
N ASN A 98 -0.05 2.14 13.79
CA ASN A 98 -0.54 0.84 14.25
C ASN A 98 -0.72 0.76 15.77
N LEU A 99 0.09 1.49 16.56
CA LEU A 99 0.03 1.44 18.03
C LEU A 99 -0.99 2.40 18.65
N ARG A 100 -1.42 3.45 17.92
CA ARG A 100 -2.42 4.41 18.43
C ARG A 100 -3.70 3.78 18.97
N PRO A 101 -4.28 2.73 18.36
CA PRO A 101 -5.46 2.07 18.91
C PRO A 101 -5.23 1.37 20.27
N GLY A 102 -3.97 1.06 20.63
CA GLY A 102 -3.62 0.26 21.81
C GLY A 102 -3.37 1.06 23.09
N GLU A 103 -3.28 2.38 23.04
CA GLU A 103 -2.98 3.24 24.21
C GLU A 103 -4.25 3.63 25.00
N LEU A 104 -5.07 2.64 25.37
CA LEU A 104 -6.31 2.87 26.12
C LEU A 104 -6.08 3.29 27.60
N SER A 105 -4.84 3.20 28.09
CA SER A 105 -4.50 3.50 29.50
C SER A 105 -3.92 4.89 29.69
N TRP A 106 -4.34 5.61 30.74
CA TRP A 106 -3.92 6.98 31.02
C TRP A 106 -2.40 7.15 31.28
N TRP A 107 -1.73 6.12 31.80
CA TRP A 107 -0.28 6.15 32.06
C TRP A 107 0.55 5.47 30.96
N GLY A 108 -0.11 4.74 30.05
CA GLY A 108 0.52 4.01 28.94
C GLY A 108 1.40 4.90 28.05
N PRO A 109 0.90 6.05 27.55
CA PRO A 109 1.69 6.95 26.72
C PRO A 109 2.97 7.46 27.41
N LEU A 110 2.89 7.73 28.72
CA LEU A 110 4.04 8.20 29.50
C LEU A 110 5.10 7.11 29.66
N ALA A 111 4.69 5.90 30.06
CA ALA A 111 5.59 4.76 30.22
C ALA A 111 6.23 4.37 28.88
N TRP A 112 5.44 4.36 27.81
CA TRP A 112 5.93 4.10 26.45
C TRP A 112 7.02 5.10 26.04
N ARG A 113 6.75 6.40 26.18
CA ARG A 113 7.70 7.46 25.85
C ARG A 113 9.01 7.31 26.63
N ILE A 114 8.94 7.10 27.94
CA ILE A 114 10.12 6.95 28.79
C ILE A 114 10.89 5.68 28.42
N GLY A 115 10.19 4.56 28.29
CA GLY A 115 10.78 3.26 27.95
C GLY A 115 11.48 3.29 26.60
N ALA A 116 10.84 3.84 25.57
CA ALA A 116 11.41 3.97 24.23
C ALA A 116 12.68 4.85 24.22
N VAL A 117 12.67 5.99 24.91
CA VAL A 117 13.83 6.89 25.00
C VAL A 117 14.97 6.28 25.82
N ALA A 118 14.66 5.57 26.91
CA ALA A 118 15.67 4.86 27.71
C ALA A 118 16.34 3.75 26.88
N LEU A 119 15.55 2.92 26.19
CA LEU A 119 16.06 1.84 25.34
C LEU A 119 16.89 2.38 24.16
N TRP A 120 16.49 3.53 23.61
CA TRP A 120 17.27 4.27 22.62
C TRP A 120 18.65 4.69 23.12
N ALA A 121 18.68 5.36 24.27
CA ALA A 121 19.90 5.87 24.87
C ALA A 121 20.87 4.73 25.22
N TYR A 122 20.33 3.63 25.74
CA TYR A 122 21.06 2.44 26.15
C TYR A 122 21.64 1.66 24.96
N LYS A 123 20.82 1.29 23.97
CA LYS A 123 21.22 0.33 22.92
C LYS A 123 20.89 0.77 21.50
N LEU A 124 19.66 1.19 21.22
CA LEU A 124 19.18 1.30 19.83
C LEU A 124 19.92 2.37 19.03
N ARG A 125 20.31 3.50 19.64
CA ARG A 125 21.07 4.55 18.93
C ARG A 125 22.42 4.07 18.43
N LYS A 126 23.09 3.19 19.19
CA LYS A 126 24.39 2.64 18.83
C LYS A 126 24.24 1.59 17.75
N MET A 127 23.20 0.76 17.81
CA MET A 127 22.93 -0.27 16.80
C MET A 127 22.48 0.35 15.47
N ASN A 128 21.44 1.17 15.46
CA ASN A 128 20.78 1.65 14.23
C ASN A 128 21.43 2.91 13.61
N GLY A 129 22.35 3.55 14.32
CA GLY A 129 23.08 4.72 13.80
C GLY A 129 22.33 6.05 13.92
N PRO A 130 22.90 7.15 13.38
CA PRO A 130 22.41 8.51 13.61
C PRO A 130 21.06 8.80 12.94
N HIS A 131 20.77 8.17 11.80
CA HIS A 131 19.53 8.36 11.03
C HIS A 131 18.26 7.92 11.77
N PHE A 132 18.41 7.04 12.77
CA PHE A 132 17.32 6.48 13.55
C PHE A 132 16.75 7.42 14.64
N THR A 133 17.56 8.36 15.13
CA THR A 133 17.22 9.13 16.35
C THR A 133 15.93 9.91 16.23
N TRP A 134 15.79 10.77 15.20
CA TRP A 134 14.62 11.63 15.04
C TRP A 134 13.34 10.84 14.71
N PRO A 135 13.38 9.85 13.80
CA PRO A 135 12.26 8.94 13.59
C PRO A 135 11.79 8.25 14.88
N LEU A 136 12.71 7.80 15.74
CA LEU A 136 12.31 7.17 16.99
C LEU A 136 11.68 8.16 17.97
N LEU A 137 12.23 9.38 18.11
CA LEU A 137 11.63 10.39 18.98
C LEU A 137 10.21 10.76 18.54
N ASN A 138 9.94 10.74 17.22
CA ASN A 138 8.59 10.87 16.68
C ASN A 138 7.71 9.69 17.09
N PHE A 139 8.18 8.46 16.91
CA PHE A 139 7.46 7.25 17.29
C PHE A 139 7.09 7.21 18.77
N ALA A 140 8.04 7.57 19.64
CA ALA A 140 7.86 7.63 21.09
C ALA A 140 7.00 8.81 21.56
N SER A 141 6.55 9.69 20.65
CA SER A 141 5.89 10.97 20.98
C SER A 141 6.71 11.79 21.99
N ALA A 142 8.04 11.70 21.92
CA ALA A 142 8.97 12.39 22.80
C ALA A 142 9.13 13.87 22.42
N MET A 143 8.85 14.20 21.17
CA MET A 143 8.85 15.57 20.64
C MET A 143 7.70 15.72 19.62
N PRO A 144 7.05 16.90 19.53
CA PRO A 144 6.03 17.13 18.52
C PRO A 144 6.55 16.96 17.09
N GLU A 145 5.83 16.20 16.27
CA GLU A 145 6.21 15.89 14.88
C GLU A 145 6.44 17.17 14.04
N THR A 146 5.53 18.15 14.16
CA THR A 146 5.63 19.46 13.49
C THR A 146 6.91 20.23 13.82
N MET A 147 7.39 20.13 15.07
CA MET A 147 8.63 20.79 15.49
C MET A 147 9.84 20.13 14.81
N MET A 148 9.89 18.80 14.77
CA MET A 148 10.98 18.06 14.10
C MET A 148 11.00 18.30 12.59
N MET A 149 9.83 18.44 11.97
CA MET A 149 9.69 18.85 10.57
C MET A 149 10.24 20.26 10.33
N ARG A 150 9.86 21.23 11.17
CA ARG A 150 10.37 22.62 11.09
C ARG A 150 11.88 22.72 11.26
N LEU A 151 12.48 21.86 12.09
CA LEU A 151 13.92 21.77 12.29
C LEU A 151 14.66 21.04 11.14
N GLY A 152 13.96 20.59 10.10
CA GLY A 152 14.53 19.81 9.00
C GLY A 152 15.05 18.44 9.44
N ARG A 153 14.63 17.95 10.61
CA ARG A 153 15.03 16.65 11.17
C ARG A 153 14.20 15.51 10.64
N LEU A 154 12.95 15.78 10.24
CA LEU A 154 12.08 14.89 9.51
C LEU A 154 11.66 15.55 8.19
N TYR A 155 11.39 14.74 7.18
CA TYR A 155 10.75 15.20 5.96
C TYR A 155 9.33 15.68 6.25
N THR A 156 8.93 16.77 5.61
CA THR A 156 7.60 17.36 5.74
C THR A 156 6.73 16.80 4.62
N PRO A 157 5.67 16.04 4.93
CA PRO A 157 4.83 15.42 3.92
C PRO A 157 4.09 16.47 3.10
N ARG A 158 4.09 16.28 1.79
CA ARG A 158 3.27 17.05 0.85
C ARG A 158 1.89 16.40 0.77
N LYS A 159 0.87 17.21 0.53
CA LYS A 159 -0.48 16.67 0.27
C LYS A 159 -0.52 16.16 -1.18
N PRO A 160 -0.69 14.84 -1.42
CA PRO A 160 -0.78 14.32 -2.78
C PRO A 160 -2.08 14.76 -3.45
N ALA A 161 -2.04 14.96 -4.77
CA ALA A 161 -3.24 15.17 -5.57
C ALA A 161 -3.95 13.83 -5.76
N ILE A 162 -5.00 13.58 -4.98
CA ILE A 162 -5.78 12.35 -5.03
C ILE A 162 -6.93 12.53 -6.02
N LYS A 163 -6.87 11.79 -7.12
CA LYS A 163 -7.95 11.67 -8.10
C LYS A 163 -9.15 10.95 -7.49
N THR A 164 -10.34 11.35 -7.90
CA THR A 164 -11.60 10.66 -7.63
C THR A 164 -11.68 9.33 -8.38
N ARG A 165 -12.61 8.48 -7.98
CA ARG A 165 -12.89 7.23 -8.71
C ARG A 165 -13.21 7.49 -10.19
N LYS A 166 -14.06 8.47 -10.51
CA LYS A 166 -14.41 8.82 -11.90
C LYS A 166 -13.17 9.17 -12.71
N GLU A 167 -12.34 10.07 -12.20
CA GLU A 167 -11.08 10.48 -12.86
C GLU A 167 -10.12 9.30 -13.05
N LEU A 168 -10.06 8.36 -12.09
CA LEU A 168 -9.26 7.13 -12.24
C LEU A 168 -9.82 6.19 -13.30
N LEU A 169 -11.14 6.05 -13.41
CA LEU A 169 -11.75 5.20 -14.43
C LEU A 169 -11.56 5.78 -15.84
N GLU A 170 -11.47 7.10 -15.97
CA GLU A 170 -11.16 7.77 -17.22
C GLU A 170 -9.73 7.49 -17.70
N THR A 171 -8.77 7.24 -16.79
CA THR A 171 -7.39 6.88 -17.17
C THR A 171 -7.25 5.43 -17.66
N ILE A 172 -8.28 4.60 -17.49
CA ILE A 172 -8.28 3.23 -18.01
C ILE A 172 -8.28 3.26 -19.54
N ARG A 173 -7.39 2.45 -20.13
CA ARG A 173 -7.26 2.25 -21.58
C ARG A 173 -8.65 1.99 -22.20
N PRO A 174 -9.02 2.67 -23.31
CA PRO A 174 -10.34 2.51 -23.92
C PRO A 174 -10.75 1.06 -24.18
N SER A 175 -9.82 0.22 -24.65
CA SER A 175 -10.05 -1.21 -24.91
C SER A 175 -10.40 -2.04 -23.66
N HIS A 176 -10.04 -1.58 -22.47
CA HIS A 176 -10.33 -2.23 -21.20
C HIS A 176 -11.63 -1.74 -20.56
N ARG A 177 -12.19 -0.61 -21.02
CA ARG A 177 -13.42 -0.03 -20.44
C ARG A 177 -14.64 -0.95 -20.59
N ARG A 178 -14.64 -1.84 -21.59
CA ARG A 178 -15.66 -2.91 -21.77
C ARG A 178 -15.77 -3.89 -20.59
N PHE A 179 -14.74 -3.98 -19.74
CA PHE A 179 -14.74 -4.85 -18.57
C PHE A 179 -15.23 -4.13 -17.30
N LEU A 180 -15.50 -2.83 -17.38
CA LEU A 180 -16.11 -2.10 -16.28
C LEU A 180 -17.58 -2.50 -16.16
N ARG A 181 -18.01 -2.80 -14.94
CA ARG A 181 -19.38 -3.19 -14.68
C ARG A 181 -20.23 -1.98 -14.28
N ALA A 182 -21.45 -1.91 -14.80
CA ALA A 182 -22.39 -0.82 -14.52
C ALA A 182 -22.80 -0.72 -13.05
N ASP A 183 -22.78 -1.84 -12.32
CA ASP A 183 -23.07 -1.90 -10.88
C ASP A 183 -21.96 -1.31 -10.00
N THR A 184 -20.80 -0.95 -10.56
CA THR A 184 -19.65 -0.42 -9.80
C THR A 184 -19.59 1.11 -9.72
N GLY A 185 -20.57 1.81 -10.30
CA GLY A 185 -20.71 3.27 -10.27
C GLY A 185 -19.60 4.05 -10.98
N ASP A 186 -19.80 5.37 -11.14
CA ASP A 186 -18.82 6.33 -11.66
C ASP A 186 -18.21 5.99 -13.03
N LEU A 187 -18.92 5.22 -13.86
CA LEU A 187 -18.44 4.84 -15.18
C LEU A 187 -18.13 6.08 -16.05
N PRO A 188 -17.02 6.05 -16.81
CA PRO A 188 -16.73 7.12 -17.76
C PRO A 188 -17.81 7.14 -18.83
N GLU A 189 -18.19 8.34 -19.28
CA GLU A 189 -19.13 8.51 -20.39
C GLU A 189 -18.56 7.82 -21.63
N ILE A 190 -19.25 6.78 -22.12
CA ILE A 190 -18.89 6.09 -23.35
C ILE A 190 -19.52 6.91 -24.48
N PRO A 191 -18.74 7.49 -25.41
CA PRO A 191 -19.33 8.12 -26.59
C PRO A 191 -20.08 7.05 -27.40
N ASP A 192 -21.28 7.37 -27.88
CA ASP A 192 -22.20 6.48 -28.63
C ASP A 192 -21.62 5.85 -29.93
N THR A 193 -20.32 6.03 -30.22
CA THR A 193 -19.71 5.73 -31.52
C THR A 193 -18.68 4.61 -31.51
N ALA A 194 -18.59 3.78 -30.46
CA ALA A 194 -17.77 2.57 -30.54
C ALA A 194 -18.45 1.56 -31.49
N PRO A 195 -17.87 1.24 -32.67
CA PRO A 195 -18.47 0.25 -33.56
C PRO A 195 -18.50 -1.10 -32.84
N ALA A 196 -19.64 -1.80 -32.94
CA ALA A 196 -19.83 -3.14 -32.42
C ALA A 196 -18.86 -4.12 -33.10
N SER A 197 -17.62 -4.19 -32.62
CA SER A 197 -16.61 -5.07 -33.18
C SER A 197 -16.74 -6.47 -32.59
N ASN A 198 -17.35 -7.37 -33.39
CA ASN A 198 -17.11 -8.81 -33.48
C ASN A 198 -17.09 -9.60 -32.16
N VAL A 199 -18.29 -9.94 -31.68
CA VAL A 199 -18.52 -10.91 -30.60
C VAL A 199 -18.45 -12.32 -31.19
N TRP A 200 -17.38 -13.07 -30.93
CA TRP A 200 -17.21 -14.48 -31.35
C TRP A 200 -17.60 -15.50 -30.25
N TRP A 201 -18.35 -15.10 -29.22
CA TRP A 201 -18.73 -16.01 -28.11
C TRP A 201 -20.20 -15.89 -27.69
N THR A 202 -21.13 -15.68 -28.62
CA THR A 202 -22.54 -16.02 -28.32
C THR A 202 -22.62 -17.51 -27.99
N LEU A 203 -22.63 -17.82 -26.69
CA LEU A 203 -23.04 -19.11 -26.15
C LEU A 203 -24.43 -19.38 -26.71
N LYS A 204 -24.55 -20.34 -27.63
CA LYS A 204 -25.85 -20.86 -28.03
C LYS A 204 -26.54 -21.44 -26.78
N PRO A 205 -27.84 -21.18 -26.56
CA PRO A 205 -28.56 -21.83 -25.48
C PRO A 205 -28.51 -23.34 -25.68
N HIS A 206 -28.23 -24.07 -24.61
CA HIS A 206 -28.24 -25.52 -24.63
C HIS A 206 -29.69 -25.99 -24.74
N GLU A 207 -30.11 -26.44 -25.93
CA GLU A 207 -31.41 -27.10 -26.10
C GLU A 207 -31.36 -28.45 -25.38
N THR A 208 -32.24 -28.62 -24.39
CA THR A 208 -32.54 -29.90 -23.76
C THR A 208 -33.43 -30.72 -24.69
N GLY A 209 -32.87 -31.76 -25.31
CA GLY A 209 -33.61 -32.67 -26.19
C GLY A 209 -33.08 -34.11 -26.08
N SER A 210 -33.88 -34.96 -25.45
CA SER A 210 -33.68 -36.40 -25.27
C SER A 210 -33.77 -37.16 -26.59
N SER A 211 -32.84 -38.08 -26.85
CA SER A 211 -33.17 -39.46 -27.30
C SER A 211 -31.93 -40.35 -27.37
N ARG A 212 -31.99 -41.50 -26.69
CA ARG A 212 -31.14 -42.68 -26.86
C ARG A 212 -31.23 -43.23 -28.30
N SER A 213 -30.11 -43.71 -28.85
CA SER A 213 -29.97 -45.09 -29.34
C SER A 213 -28.57 -45.35 -29.91
N ASP A 214 -27.92 -46.38 -29.36
CA ASP A 214 -27.13 -47.43 -30.02
C ASP A 214 -25.96 -47.10 -30.98
N ALA A 215 -24.75 -47.40 -30.49
CA ALA A 215 -23.71 -48.20 -31.14
C ALA A 215 -22.55 -48.35 -30.13
N GLY A 216 -22.23 -49.53 -29.58
CA GLY A 216 -21.58 -50.61 -30.31
C GLY A 216 -20.06 -50.47 -30.18
N VAL A 217 -19.50 -50.77 -28.99
CA VAL A 217 -18.05 -50.87 -28.77
C VAL A 217 -17.60 -52.29 -29.08
N ALA A 218 -16.84 -52.46 -30.16
CA ALA A 218 -15.97 -53.60 -30.36
C ALA A 218 -14.55 -53.19 -29.96
N VAL A 219 -13.91 -54.07 -29.18
CA VAL A 219 -12.55 -53.96 -28.63
C VAL A 219 -11.58 -54.75 -29.50
N ALA A 220 -10.41 -54.17 -29.79
CA ALA A 220 -9.12 -54.79 -30.12
C ALA A 220 -8.08 -53.64 -30.02
N ASP A 221 -6.96 -53.69 -29.31
CA ASP A 221 -6.20 -54.76 -28.64
C ASP A 221 -5.74 -54.28 -27.23
#